data_AF-A0A7V8WF53-F1
#
_entry.id   AF-A0A7V8WF53-F1
#
_cell.length_a   1.000
_cell.length_b   1.000
_cell.length_c   1.000
_cell.angle_alpha   90.00
_cell.angle_beta   90.00
_cell.angle_gamma   90.00
#
_symmetry.space_group_name_H-M   'P 1'
#
loop_
_entity.id
_entity.type
_entity.pdbx_description
1 polymer ?
#
loop_
_entity_poly.entity_id
_entity_poly.type
_entity_poly.pdbx_seq_one_letter_code
_entity_poly.pdbx_strand_id
1 'polypeptide(L)'
;MAKHSRLTVTFLIALVVTVVVACGKIQIGGFQKQREMDVALRGVLAGRTPEYATKDPEGARLWKQTKTFYERRQFAPAWVEKAKPGPQIDELVESLRAAEAEGLDPQLYNVAMIEERRKEASKGFLSDKGFDPREAGALDVWFTYLYMKYASDLADGLSDLASTDPAWKIKPEKFDSLSHLENALTENRIADSLRELSPRASEY
;
A
#
# COMPACT_ATOMS: atom_id res chain seq x y z
N MET A 1 11.75 62.20 -15.34
CA MET A 1 12.39 60.87 -15.48
C MET A 1 12.05 59.85 -14.36
N ALA A 2 11.02 60.05 -13.52
CA ALA A 2 10.79 59.23 -12.31
C ALA A 2 9.65 58.18 -12.39
N LYS A 3 9.03 57.98 -13.56
CA LYS A 3 7.79 57.17 -13.68
C LYS A 3 8.04 55.66 -13.91
N HIS A 4 9.20 55.28 -14.46
CA HIS A 4 9.51 53.89 -14.80
C HIS A 4 9.99 53.04 -13.61
N SER A 5 10.60 53.64 -12.59
CA SER A 5 11.10 52.94 -11.39
C SER A 5 9.99 52.53 -10.43
N ARG A 6 8.90 53.31 -10.33
CA ARG A 6 7.74 52.94 -9.51
C ARG A 6 6.94 51.78 -10.11
N LEU A 7 6.83 51.69 -11.44
CA LEU A 7 6.07 50.63 -12.10
C LEU A 7 6.75 49.25 -11.98
N THR A 8 8.09 49.21 -12.07
CA THR A 8 8.89 47.98 -11.97
C THR A 8 8.93 47.43 -10.54
N VAL A 9 9.04 48.30 -9.53
CA VAL A 9 9.00 47.89 -8.11
C VAL A 9 7.62 47.32 -7.73
N THR A 10 6.52 47.92 -8.19
CA THR A 10 5.17 47.39 -7.92
C THR A 10 4.93 46.04 -8.61
N PHE A 11 5.44 45.86 -9.84
CA PHE A 11 5.36 44.57 -10.54
C PHE A 11 6.17 43.47 -9.84
N LEU A 12 7.38 43.79 -9.35
CA LEU A 12 8.20 42.84 -8.59
C LEU A 12 7.56 42.45 -7.25
N ILE A 13 6.99 43.40 -6.51
CA ILE A 13 6.29 43.11 -5.25
C ILE A 13 5.03 42.27 -5.49
N ALA A 14 4.24 42.58 -6.53
CA ALA A 14 3.05 41.79 -6.89
C ALA A 14 3.39 40.36 -7.33
N LEU A 15 4.51 40.16 -8.04
CA LEU A 15 5.02 38.85 -8.44
C LEU A 15 5.49 38.03 -7.22
N VAL A 16 6.20 38.66 -6.27
CA VAL A 16 6.69 37.97 -5.06
C VAL A 16 5.53 37.56 -4.15
N VAL A 17 4.53 38.44 -3.96
CA VAL A 17 3.33 38.13 -3.14
C VAL A 17 2.53 36.98 -3.75
N THR A 18 2.39 36.92 -5.09
CA THR A 18 1.66 35.83 -5.76
C THR A 18 2.41 34.49 -5.67
N VAL A 19 3.73 34.48 -5.79
CA VAL A 19 4.54 33.25 -5.65
C VAL A 19 4.48 32.70 -4.22
N VAL A 20 4.55 33.56 -3.20
CA VAL A 20 4.45 33.14 -1.78
C VAL A 20 3.06 32.59 -1.46
N VAL A 21 1.99 33.21 -1.96
CA VAL A 21 0.60 32.74 -1.75
C VAL A 21 0.34 31.41 -2.48
N ALA A 22 0.90 31.22 -3.67
CA ALA A 22 0.78 29.97 -4.43
C ALA A 22 1.50 28.81 -3.72
N CYS A 23 2.71 29.05 -3.22
CA CYS A 23 3.49 28.04 -2.49
C CYS A 23 2.79 27.64 -1.17
N GLY A 24 2.25 28.61 -0.44
CA GLY A 24 1.48 28.36 0.79
C GLY A 24 0.20 27.55 0.56
N LYS A 25 -0.57 27.82 -0.51
CA LYS A 25 -1.78 27.05 -0.83
C LYS A 25 -1.48 25.60 -1.20
N ILE A 26 -0.38 25.36 -1.92
CA ILE A 26 0.05 24.00 -2.29
C ILE A 26 0.45 23.19 -1.06
N GLN A 27 1.21 23.78 -0.12
CA GLN A 27 1.62 23.10 1.11
C GLN A 27 0.44 22.82 2.05
N ILE A 28 -0.53 23.74 2.17
CA ILE A 28 -1.73 23.56 3.00
C ILE A 28 -2.60 22.42 2.45
N GLY A 29 -2.79 22.36 1.12
CA GLY A 29 -3.57 21.30 0.48
C GLY A 29 -2.97 19.91 0.68
N GLY A 30 -1.65 19.77 0.56
CA GLY A 30 -0.96 18.49 0.81
C GLY A 30 -1.10 18.01 2.26
N PHE A 31 -0.95 18.92 3.23
CA PHE A 31 -1.11 18.59 4.64
C PHE A 31 -2.53 18.16 4.99
N GLN A 32 -3.54 18.82 4.40
CA GLN A 32 -4.94 18.43 4.59
C GLN A 32 -5.22 17.04 4.03
N LYS A 33 -4.77 16.76 2.80
CA LYS A 33 -4.88 15.43 2.19
C LYS A 33 -4.23 14.36 3.07
N GLN A 34 -3.02 14.60 3.57
CA GLN A 34 -2.34 13.66 4.46
C GLN A 34 -3.17 13.37 5.72
N ARG A 35 -3.70 14.41 6.37
CA ARG A 35 -4.53 14.23 7.58
C ARG A 35 -5.80 13.44 7.32
N GLU A 36 -6.49 13.70 6.23
CA GLU A 36 -7.70 12.97 5.86
C GLU A 36 -7.40 11.48 5.59
N MET A 37 -6.27 11.21 4.94
CA MET A 37 -5.78 9.86 4.72
C MET A 37 -5.45 9.16 6.04
N ASP A 38 -4.70 9.80 6.93
CA ASP A 38 -4.32 9.23 8.25
C ASP A 38 -5.57 8.89 9.08
N VAL A 39 -6.60 9.75 9.03
CA VAL A 39 -7.88 9.50 9.70
C VAL A 39 -8.60 8.30 9.09
N ALA A 40 -8.64 8.18 7.76
CA ALA A 40 -9.28 7.05 7.09
C ALA A 40 -8.56 5.73 7.37
N LEU A 41 -7.23 5.73 7.26
CA LEU A 41 -6.37 4.58 7.60
C LEU A 41 -6.62 4.10 9.02
N ARG A 42 -6.57 5.01 10.01
CA ARG A 42 -6.86 4.68 11.41
C ARG A 42 -8.29 4.21 11.60
N GLY A 43 -9.24 4.80 10.88
CA GLY A 43 -10.64 4.39 10.87
C GLY A 43 -10.83 2.93 10.45
N VAL A 44 -10.12 2.50 9.39
CA VAL A 44 -10.13 1.10 8.94
C VAL A 44 -9.53 0.17 10.00
N LEU A 45 -8.39 0.54 10.59
CA LEU A 45 -7.70 -0.29 11.60
C LEU A 45 -8.46 -0.40 12.93
N ALA A 46 -9.13 0.67 13.35
CA ALA A 46 -9.93 0.72 14.58
C ALA A 46 -11.35 0.16 14.40
N GLY A 47 -11.83 0.07 13.16
CA GLY A 47 -13.17 -0.38 12.82
C GLY A 47 -13.36 -1.90 12.88
N ARG A 48 -14.46 -2.34 12.25
CA ARG A 48 -14.75 -3.76 12.05
C ARG A 48 -13.71 -4.37 11.10
N THR A 49 -13.41 -5.65 11.30
CA THR A 49 -12.59 -6.42 10.35
C THR A 49 -13.21 -6.31 8.94
N PRO A 50 -12.43 -5.84 7.94
CA PRO A 50 -12.92 -5.75 6.57
C PRO A 50 -13.34 -7.10 6.01
N GLU A 51 -14.26 -7.10 5.05
CA GLU A 51 -14.77 -8.34 4.44
C GLU A 51 -13.68 -9.15 3.71
N TYR A 52 -12.68 -8.46 3.13
CA TYR A 52 -11.53 -9.10 2.48
C TYR A 52 -10.58 -9.81 3.46
N ALA A 53 -10.62 -9.44 4.73
CA ALA A 53 -9.93 -10.16 5.79
C ALA A 53 -10.86 -11.31 6.20
N THR A 54 -10.63 -12.47 5.57
CA THR A 54 -11.52 -13.65 5.62
C THR A 54 -11.85 -14.04 7.08
N LYS A 55 -12.99 -14.69 7.27
CA LYS A 55 -13.47 -15.10 8.61
C LYS A 55 -12.84 -16.39 9.13
N ASP A 56 -11.96 -17.01 8.35
CA ASP A 56 -11.20 -18.16 8.80
C ASP A 56 -10.10 -17.74 9.80
N PRO A 57 -9.50 -18.69 10.54
CA PRO A 57 -8.45 -18.38 11.51
C PRO A 57 -7.23 -17.69 10.89
N GLU A 58 -6.93 -17.95 9.62
CA GLU A 58 -5.76 -17.41 8.93
C GLU A 58 -5.97 -15.93 8.56
N GLY A 59 -7.11 -15.58 7.98
CA GLY A 59 -7.51 -14.20 7.74
C GLY A 59 -7.52 -13.36 9.03
N ALA A 60 -7.99 -13.92 10.14
CA ALA A 60 -7.94 -13.27 11.44
C ALA A 60 -6.49 -13.03 11.93
N ARG A 61 -5.59 -13.99 11.70
CA ARG A 61 -4.15 -13.87 12.01
C ARG A 61 -3.49 -12.78 11.17
N LEU A 62 -3.69 -12.80 9.85
CA LEU A 62 -3.15 -11.82 8.90
C LEU A 62 -3.69 -10.41 9.18
N TRP A 63 -4.95 -10.29 9.56
CA TRP A 63 -5.53 -9.00 9.97
C TRP A 63 -4.86 -8.45 11.23
N LYS A 64 -4.62 -9.31 12.23
CA LYS A 64 -3.87 -8.91 13.44
C LYS A 64 -2.45 -8.46 13.11
N GLN A 65 -1.77 -9.16 12.18
CA GLN A 65 -0.45 -8.75 11.69
C GLN A 65 -0.52 -7.39 10.98
N THR A 66 -1.51 -7.17 10.12
CA THR A 66 -1.73 -5.89 9.45
C THR A 66 -1.89 -4.75 10.46
N LYS A 67 -2.67 -4.93 11.53
CA LYS A 67 -2.76 -3.92 12.61
C LYS A 67 -1.43 -3.68 13.30
N THR A 68 -0.73 -4.75 13.65
CA THR A 68 0.58 -4.69 14.33
C THR A 68 1.61 -3.94 13.48
N PHE A 69 1.59 -4.14 12.16
CA PHE A 69 2.45 -3.43 11.22
C PHE A 69 2.25 -1.92 11.30
N TYR A 70 1.00 -1.44 11.24
CA TYR A 70 0.72 0.00 11.36
C TYR A 70 0.98 0.56 12.76
N GLU A 71 0.75 -0.21 13.82
CA GLU A 71 1.14 0.21 15.17
C GLU A 71 2.64 0.49 15.27
N ARG A 72 3.49 -0.40 14.71
CA ARG A 72 4.95 -0.22 14.65
C ARG A 72 5.36 0.99 13.81
N ARG A 73 4.65 1.25 12.71
CA ARG A 73 4.85 2.43 11.86
C ARG A 73 4.22 3.71 12.41
N GLN A 74 3.72 3.70 13.65
CA GLN A 74 3.01 4.84 14.25
C GLN A 74 1.86 5.37 13.38
N PHE A 75 1.21 4.46 12.64
CA PHE A 75 0.17 4.72 11.66
C PHE A 75 0.59 5.57 10.45
N ALA A 76 1.89 5.65 10.16
CA ALA A 76 2.35 6.22 8.89
C ALA A 76 1.95 5.30 7.72
N PRO A 77 1.45 5.86 6.59
CA PRO A 77 1.18 5.08 5.39
C PRO A 77 2.39 4.30 4.90
N ALA A 78 2.14 3.16 4.29
CA ALA A 78 3.19 2.27 3.79
C ALA A 78 3.43 2.43 2.29
N TRP A 79 2.40 2.77 1.52
CA TRP A 79 2.42 2.72 0.06
C TRP A 79 2.21 4.08 -0.59
N VAL A 80 1.88 5.09 0.19
CA VAL A 80 1.62 6.47 -0.28
C VAL A 80 2.56 7.44 0.44
N GLU A 81 3.30 8.23 -0.32
CA GLU A 81 4.14 9.31 0.21
C GLU A 81 3.70 10.65 -0.38
N LYS A 82 3.55 11.69 0.46
CA LYS A 82 3.16 13.04 0.02
C LYS A 82 1.89 13.06 -0.84
N ALA A 83 0.90 12.25 -0.48
CA ALA A 83 -0.34 12.06 -1.24
C ALA A 83 -0.12 11.55 -2.69
N LYS A 84 0.93 10.73 -2.90
CA LYS A 84 1.22 10.06 -4.16
C LYS A 84 1.50 8.56 -3.93
N PRO A 85 0.97 7.67 -4.75
CA PRO A 85 1.29 6.24 -4.68
C PRO A 85 2.76 6.02 -5.02
N GLY A 86 3.41 5.13 -4.28
CA GLY A 86 4.74 4.65 -4.60
C GLY A 86 4.72 3.61 -5.73
N PRO A 87 5.85 3.42 -6.43
CA PRO A 87 5.99 2.38 -7.45
C PRO A 87 5.80 0.96 -6.89
N GLN A 88 6.01 0.78 -5.58
CA GLN A 88 5.81 -0.45 -4.83
C GLN A 88 4.40 -1.04 -4.98
N ILE A 89 3.38 -0.20 -5.20
CA ILE A 89 2.01 -0.68 -5.44
C ILE A 89 1.95 -1.42 -6.78
N ASP A 90 2.63 -0.92 -7.81
CA ASP A 90 2.67 -1.58 -9.11
C ASP A 90 3.44 -2.91 -9.02
N GLU A 91 4.56 -2.93 -8.29
CA GLU A 91 5.33 -4.15 -8.03
C GLU A 91 4.49 -5.23 -7.32
N LEU A 92 3.73 -4.85 -6.28
CA LEU A 92 2.83 -5.77 -5.59
C LEU A 92 1.76 -6.30 -6.55
N VAL A 93 1.08 -5.41 -7.28
CA VAL A 93 -0.03 -5.80 -8.16
C VAL A 93 0.44 -6.74 -9.27
N GLU A 94 1.58 -6.47 -9.89
CA GLU A 94 2.14 -7.37 -10.91
C GLU A 94 2.56 -8.72 -10.31
N SER A 95 3.08 -8.73 -9.08
CA SER A 95 3.40 -9.99 -8.37
C SER A 95 2.14 -10.82 -8.09
N LEU A 96 1.06 -10.17 -7.61
CA LEU A 96 -0.24 -10.85 -7.39
C LEU A 96 -0.85 -11.36 -8.71
N ARG A 97 -0.68 -10.60 -9.81
CA ARG A 97 -1.15 -10.98 -11.14
C ARG A 97 -0.41 -12.24 -11.65
N ALA A 98 0.85 -12.39 -11.29
CA ALA A 98 1.70 -13.53 -11.63
C ALA A 98 1.55 -14.72 -10.67
N ALA A 99 0.62 -14.70 -9.71
CA ALA A 99 0.47 -15.75 -8.70
C ALA A 99 0.24 -17.16 -9.31
N GLU A 100 -0.36 -17.25 -10.49
CA GLU A 100 -0.54 -18.53 -11.21
C GLU A 100 0.79 -19.22 -11.53
N ALA A 101 1.86 -18.46 -11.80
CA ALA A 101 3.20 -19.00 -12.02
C ALA A 101 3.79 -19.69 -10.78
N GLU A 102 3.28 -19.34 -9.60
CA GLU A 102 3.64 -19.91 -8.31
C GLU A 102 2.66 -21.02 -7.88
N GLY A 103 1.73 -21.43 -8.76
CA GLY A 103 0.71 -22.44 -8.47
C GLY A 103 -0.43 -21.96 -7.58
N LEU A 104 -0.59 -20.64 -7.41
CA LEU A 104 -1.62 -20.00 -6.60
C LEU A 104 -2.71 -19.38 -7.49
N ASP A 105 -3.97 -19.39 -7.04
CA ASP A 105 -5.07 -18.74 -7.78
C ASP A 105 -5.04 -17.21 -7.57
N PRO A 106 -4.82 -16.40 -8.63
CA PRO A 106 -4.83 -14.93 -8.52
C PRO A 106 -6.15 -14.34 -7.99
N GLN A 107 -7.27 -15.04 -8.14
CA GLN A 107 -8.57 -14.57 -7.63
C GLN A 107 -8.62 -14.51 -6.10
N LEU A 108 -7.80 -15.31 -5.40
CA LEU A 108 -7.67 -15.26 -3.93
C LEU A 108 -7.11 -13.93 -3.41
N TYR A 109 -6.54 -13.11 -4.30
CA TYR A 109 -5.96 -11.81 -3.98
C TYR A 109 -6.76 -10.65 -4.58
N ASN A 110 -7.99 -10.91 -5.05
CA ASN A 110 -8.89 -9.90 -5.61
C ASN A 110 -8.28 -9.08 -6.75
N VAL A 111 -7.38 -9.68 -7.55
CA VAL A 111 -6.68 -9.00 -8.65
C VAL A 111 -7.66 -8.36 -9.63
N ALA A 112 -8.79 -9.02 -9.92
CA ALA A 112 -9.84 -8.46 -10.78
C ALA A 112 -10.41 -7.13 -10.24
N MET A 113 -10.63 -7.02 -8.92
CA MET A 113 -11.12 -5.79 -8.28
C MET A 113 -10.04 -4.70 -8.26
N ILE A 114 -8.76 -5.06 -8.03
CA ILE A 114 -7.64 -4.13 -8.14
C ILE A 114 -7.59 -3.52 -9.54
N GLU A 115 -7.72 -4.37 -10.55
CA GLU A 115 -7.68 -3.98 -11.96
C GLU A 115 -8.88 -3.15 -12.38
N GLU A 116 -10.08 -3.48 -11.92
CA GLU A 116 -11.28 -2.68 -12.13
C GLU A 116 -11.10 -1.29 -11.53
N ARG A 117 -10.64 -1.21 -10.27
CA ARG A 117 -10.33 0.07 -9.62
C ARG A 117 -9.23 0.85 -10.36
N ARG A 118 -8.19 0.18 -10.87
CA ARG A 118 -7.14 0.77 -11.75
C ARG A 118 -7.66 1.16 -13.15
N LYS A 119 -8.75 0.59 -13.64
CA LYS A 119 -9.36 1.00 -14.92
C LYS A 119 -10.29 2.18 -14.72
N GLU A 120 -11.09 2.17 -13.66
CA GLU A 120 -11.84 3.34 -13.18
C GLU A 120 -10.88 4.51 -12.90
N ALA A 121 -9.68 4.18 -12.41
CA ALA A 121 -8.56 5.09 -12.18
C ALA A 121 -7.97 5.77 -13.40
N SER A 122 -8.27 5.33 -14.62
CA SER A 122 -7.80 6.05 -15.80
C SER A 122 -8.35 7.48 -15.85
N LYS A 123 -9.22 7.85 -14.88
CA LYS A 123 -9.63 9.19 -14.46
C LYS A 123 -9.16 9.64 -13.05
N GLY A 124 -8.52 8.79 -12.26
CA GLY A 124 -7.63 9.15 -11.15
C GLY A 124 -7.74 8.34 -9.85
N PHE A 125 -7.35 7.06 -9.84
CA PHE A 125 -7.05 6.34 -8.60
C PHE A 125 -5.60 6.66 -8.25
N LEU A 126 -5.39 7.25 -7.08
CA LEU A 126 -4.05 7.63 -6.61
C LEU A 126 -3.26 8.48 -7.64
N SER A 127 -3.93 9.18 -8.56
CA SER A 127 -3.26 10.15 -9.43
C SER A 127 -3.32 11.54 -8.79
N ASP A 128 -2.35 12.42 -9.08
CA ASP A 128 -2.37 13.79 -8.55
C ASP A 128 -3.72 14.53 -8.80
N LYS A 129 -4.44 14.16 -9.87
CA LYS A 129 -5.72 14.76 -10.28
C LYS A 129 -6.97 14.11 -9.67
N GLY A 130 -6.91 12.85 -9.23
CA GLY A 130 -8.05 12.12 -8.66
C GLY A 130 -7.82 11.52 -7.28
N PHE A 131 -6.70 11.84 -6.62
CA PHE A 131 -6.38 11.37 -5.27
C PHE A 131 -7.49 11.76 -4.27
N ASP A 132 -8.31 10.78 -3.88
CA ASP A 132 -9.18 10.82 -2.72
C ASP A 132 -8.40 10.31 -1.50
N PRO A 133 -8.09 11.17 -0.50
CA PRO A 133 -7.36 10.76 0.69
C PRO A 133 -8.02 9.62 1.49
N ARG A 134 -9.35 9.59 1.54
CA ARG A 134 -10.07 8.57 2.32
C ARG A 134 -9.94 7.22 1.65
N GLU A 135 -10.10 7.18 0.34
CA GLU A 135 -9.88 5.97 -0.44
C GLU A 135 -8.42 5.53 -0.33
N ALA A 136 -7.46 6.44 -0.46
CA ALA A 136 -6.03 6.15 -0.32
C ALA A 136 -5.70 5.52 1.03
N GLY A 137 -6.28 6.00 2.13
CA GLY A 137 -6.05 5.43 3.47
C GLY A 137 -6.59 4.01 3.61
N ALA A 138 -7.74 3.70 2.99
CA ALA A 138 -8.29 2.35 2.99
C ALA A 138 -7.51 1.39 2.10
N LEU A 139 -7.05 1.88 0.94
CA LEU A 139 -6.22 1.12 0.01
C LEU A 139 -4.85 0.79 0.59
N ASP A 140 -4.22 1.72 1.29
CA ASP A 140 -2.93 1.50 1.96
C ASP A 140 -3.01 0.28 2.88
N VAL A 141 -4.06 0.21 3.71
CA VAL A 141 -4.32 -0.93 4.60
C VAL A 141 -4.60 -2.22 3.83
N TRP A 142 -5.36 -2.13 2.74
CA TRP A 142 -5.70 -3.30 1.93
C TRP A 142 -4.48 -3.88 1.20
N PHE A 143 -3.60 -3.04 0.60
CA PHE A 143 -2.35 -3.49 -0.02
C PHE A 143 -1.41 -4.13 1.00
N THR A 144 -1.33 -3.58 2.20
CA THR A 144 -0.60 -4.22 3.30
C THR A 144 -1.16 -5.61 3.61
N TYR A 145 -2.48 -5.76 3.73
CA TYR A 145 -3.10 -7.06 3.97
C TYR A 145 -2.82 -8.05 2.82
N LEU A 146 -2.92 -7.61 1.56
CA LEU A 146 -2.65 -8.44 0.39
C LEU A 146 -1.20 -8.92 0.35
N TYR A 147 -0.24 -8.07 0.67
CA TYR A 147 1.16 -8.47 0.81
C TYR A 147 1.32 -9.53 1.90
N MET A 148 0.75 -9.31 3.10
CA MET A 148 0.84 -10.28 4.20
C MET A 148 0.26 -11.63 3.80
N LYS A 149 -0.90 -11.64 3.14
CA LYS A 149 -1.55 -12.85 2.65
C LYS A 149 -0.68 -13.58 1.64
N TYR A 150 -0.26 -12.89 0.58
CA TYR A 150 0.50 -13.50 -0.50
C TYR A 150 1.88 -14.00 -0.03
N ALA A 151 2.58 -13.21 0.80
CA ALA A 151 3.84 -13.63 1.39
C ALA A 151 3.68 -14.87 2.29
N SER A 152 2.59 -14.96 3.05
CA SER A 152 2.29 -16.16 3.85
C SER A 152 1.98 -17.37 2.97
N ASP A 153 1.20 -17.19 1.91
CA ASP A 153 0.85 -18.27 0.99
C ASP A 153 2.08 -18.79 0.22
N LEU A 154 3.04 -17.91 -0.09
CA LEU A 154 4.33 -18.29 -0.69
C LEU A 154 5.24 -19.04 0.30
N ALA A 155 5.35 -18.56 1.54
CA ALA A 155 6.27 -19.11 2.53
C ALA A 155 5.78 -20.44 3.14
N ASP A 156 4.49 -20.52 3.47
CA ASP A 156 3.90 -21.63 4.24
C ASP A 156 3.00 -22.54 3.39
N GLY A 157 2.74 -22.17 2.14
CA GLY A 157 1.68 -22.77 1.33
C GLY A 157 0.28 -22.37 1.80
N LEU A 158 -0.76 -22.85 1.11
CA LEU A 158 -2.14 -22.58 1.51
C LEU A 158 -2.44 -23.30 2.84
N SER A 159 -2.77 -22.51 3.88
CA SER A 159 -3.01 -22.97 5.27
C SER A 159 -4.05 -24.09 5.40
N ASP A 160 -5.02 -24.14 4.47
CA ASP A 160 -6.10 -25.12 4.48
C ASP A 160 -5.64 -26.51 3.99
N LEU A 161 -4.57 -26.59 3.19
CA LEU A 161 -4.01 -27.86 2.71
C LEU A 161 -3.15 -28.55 3.77
N ALA A 162 -2.34 -27.77 4.50
CA ALA A 162 -1.49 -28.31 5.57
C ALA A 162 -2.29 -28.85 6.77
N SER A 163 -3.52 -28.36 6.97
CA SER A 163 -4.40 -28.77 8.07
C SER A 163 -5.31 -29.97 7.75
N THR A 164 -5.37 -30.40 6.47
CA THR A 164 -6.26 -31.50 6.04
C THR A 164 -5.64 -32.89 6.13
N ASP A 165 -4.31 -33.01 6.24
CA ASP A 165 -3.62 -34.29 6.41
C ASP A 165 -2.96 -34.40 7.81
N PRO A 166 -3.52 -35.19 8.75
CA PRO A 166 -2.91 -35.43 10.05
C PRO A 166 -1.52 -36.09 9.99
N ALA A 167 -1.15 -36.70 8.87
CA ALA A 167 0.17 -37.27 8.61
C ALA A 167 1.18 -36.22 8.11
N TRP A 168 0.75 -34.99 7.81
CA TRP A 168 1.62 -33.88 7.42
C TRP A 168 2.46 -33.43 8.63
N LYS A 169 3.73 -33.85 8.68
CA LYS A 169 4.65 -33.63 9.82
C LYS A 169 5.46 -32.33 9.71
N ILE A 170 5.38 -31.62 8.58
CA ILE A 170 6.13 -30.37 8.38
C ILE A 170 5.41 -29.27 9.15
N LYS A 171 6.03 -28.81 10.24
CA LYS A 171 5.56 -27.61 10.93
C LYS A 171 5.96 -26.40 10.07
N PRO A 172 5.03 -25.50 9.73
CA PRO A 172 5.38 -24.24 9.10
C PRO A 172 6.46 -23.55 9.94
N GLU A 173 7.53 -23.10 9.29
CA GLU A 173 8.53 -22.28 9.96
C GLU A 173 7.90 -20.93 10.29
N LYS A 174 8.31 -20.26 11.37
CA LYS A 174 7.72 -18.97 11.71
C LYS A 174 8.21 -17.91 10.73
N PHE A 175 7.43 -17.61 9.70
CA PHE A 175 7.68 -16.49 8.80
C PHE A 175 7.26 -15.14 9.45
N ASP A 176 8.22 -14.23 9.63
CA ASP A 176 7.97 -12.87 10.13
C ASP A 176 7.61 -11.91 8.98
N SER A 177 6.36 -12.00 8.54
CA SER A 177 5.79 -11.17 7.48
C SER A 177 5.88 -9.66 7.75
N LEU A 178 5.92 -9.23 9.02
CA LEU A 178 5.99 -7.82 9.42
C LEU A 178 7.34 -7.22 9.04
N SER A 179 8.42 -7.86 9.50
CA SER A 179 9.79 -7.41 9.21
C SER A 179 10.11 -7.59 7.72
N HIS A 180 9.53 -8.63 7.09
CA HIS A 180 9.68 -8.86 5.66
C HIS A 180 9.10 -7.71 4.82
N LEU A 181 7.87 -7.26 5.12
CA LEU A 181 7.30 -6.10 4.42
C LEU A 181 8.09 -4.81 4.68
N GLU A 182 8.48 -4.56 5.94
CA GLU A 182 9.22 -3.34 6.31
C GLU A 182 10.53 -3.21 5.52
N ASN A 183 11.29 -4.30 5.41
CA ASN A 183 12.54 -4.34 4.64
C ASN A 183 12.27 -4.13 3.15
N ALA A 184 11.26 -4.80 2.60
CA ALA A 184 10.93 -4.70 1.18
C ALA A 184 10.48 -3.28 0.78
N LEU A 185 9.74 -2.58 1.64
CA LEU A 185 9.39 -1.17 1.46
C LEU A 185 10.63 -0.27 1.55
N THR A 186 11.47 -0.48 2.57
CA THR A 186 12.67 0.34 2.81
C THR A 186 13.67 0.25 1.64
N GLU A 187 13.83 -0.94 1.08
CA GLU A 187 14.78 -1.20 0.00
C GLU A 187 14.16 -1.01 -1.40
N ASN A 188 12.85 -0.76 -1.48
CA ASN A 188 12.09 -0.69 -2.74
C ASN A 188 12.27 -1.96 -3.58
N ARG A 189 12.00 -3.12 -2.97
CA ARG A 189 12.19 -4.46 -3.56
C ARG A 189 10.99 -5.38 -3.32
N ILE A 190 9.76 -4.88 -3.53
CA ILE A 190 8.55 -5.65 -3.21
C ILE A 190 8.43 -6.91 -4.07
N ALA A 191 8.70 -6.80 -5.37
CA ALA A 191 8.64 -7.96 -6.25
C ALA A 191 9.73 -9.00 -5.93
N ASP A 192 10.95 -8.56 -5.63
CA ASP A 192 12.06 -9.45 -5.33
C ASP A 192 11.88 -10.12 -3.96
N SER A 193 11.40 -9.40 -2.94
CA SER A 193 11.14 -9.98 -1.61
C SER A 193 10.11 -11.09 -1.68
N LEU A 194 9.04 -10.94 -2.47
CA LEU A 194 8.05 -11.99 -2.68
C LEU A 194 8.64 -13.20 -3.41
N ARG A 195 9.42 -12.97 -4.48
CA ARG A 195 10.08 -14.04 -5.24
C ARG A 195 11.09 -14.84 -4.40
N GLU A 196 11.68 -14.22 -3.38
CA GLU A 196 12.59 -14.89 -2.43
C GLU A 196 11.87 -15.89 -1.52
N LEU A 197 10.55 -15.77 -1.35
CA LEU A 197 9.73 -16.70 -0.57
C LEU A 197 9.25 -17.90 -1.38
N SER A 198 9.18 -17.79 -2.70
CA SER A 198 8.86 -18.92 -3.56
C SER A 198 9.83 -20.06 -3.30
N PRO A 199 9.34 -21.31 -3.16
CA PRO A 199 10.21 -22.48 -3.09
C PRO A 199 11.04 -22.53 -4.37
N ARG A 200 12.28 -22.01 -4.31
CA ARG A 200 13.25 -22.26 -5.37
C ARG A 200 13.40 -23.76 -5.39
N ALA A 201 13.11 -24.37 -6.54
CA ALA A 201 13.41 -25.78 -6.77
C ALA A 201 14.93 -25.98 -6.56
N SER A 202 15.34 -26.17 -5.30
CA SER A 202 16.64 -26.66 -4.95
C SER A 202 16.61 -28.13 -5.33
N GLU A 203 17.08 -28.38 -6.55
CA GLU A 203 17.66 -29.65 -6.99
C GLU A 203 16.76 -30.87 -6.76
N TYR A 204 15.95 -31.18 -7.77
CA TYR A 204 15.74 -32.57 -8.17
C TYR A 204 16.57 -32.85 -9.42
#